data_AF-A0A382KWC6-F1
#
_entry.id   AF-A0A382KWC6-F1
#
_cell.length_a   1.000
_cell.length_b   1.000
_cell.length_c   1.000
_cell.angle_alpha   90.00
_cell.angle_beta   90.00
_cell.angle_gamma   90.00
#
_symmetry.space_group_name_H-M   'P 1'
#
loop_
_entity.id
_entity.type
_entity.pdbx_description
1 polymer ?
#
loop_
_entity_poly.entity_id
_entity_poly.type
_entity_poly.pdbx_seq_one_letter_code
_entity_poly.pdbx_strand_id
1 'polypeptide(L)'
;MNATPPAEKKKEDPPPDSVEKGYAKKAEKARGKKKMSEKLTAVGAIAGAISTEVQKVIIGKAHVIDNVLVNILSNGNLLFEDYPGLAKTLMTNTFADALGCDFKRVQFTPDLLPADITGTNIYDAKKGEFTFKPGPIFCNLLLSDEINRAPPKTQAALLEAMQELQVTV
;
A
#
# COMPACT_ATOMS: atom_id res chain seq x y z
N MET A 1 -46.95 -28.16 6.36
CA MET A 1 -45.87 -28.39 5.38
C MET A 1 -45.60 -27.05 4.71
N ASN A 2 -44.59 -26.31 5.17
CA ASN A 2 -44.21 -25.02 4.58
C ASN A 2 -43.00 -25.24 3.68
N ALA A 3 -43.16 -24.95 2.39
CA ALA A 3 -42.09 -25.06 1.39
C ALA A 3 -41.10 -23.88 1.54
N THR A 4 -39.81 -24.20 1.60
CA THR A 4 -38.69 -23.26 1.61
C THR A 4 -38.60 -22.53 0.25
N PRO A 5 -38.38 -21.21 0.19
CA PRO A 5 -38.23 -20.51 -1.08
C PRO A 5 -36.89 -20.86 -1.78
N PRO A 6 -36.81 -20.78 -3.12
CA PRO A 6 -35.62 -21.14 -3.88
C PRO A 6 -34.48 -20.14 -3.67
N ALA A 7 -33.25 -20.65 -3.61
CA ALA A 7 -32.03 -19.88 -3.40
C ALA A 7 -31.82 -18.81 -4.50
N GLU A 8 -31.56 -17.57 -4.08
CA GLU A 8 -31.12 -16.50 -4.99
C GLU A 8 -29.80 -16.89 -5.66
N LYS A 9 -29.76 -16.74 -7.00
CA LYS A 9 -28.54 -16.97 -7.78
C LYS A 9 -27.44 -16.03 -7.28
N LYS A 10 -26.32 -16.61 -6.81
CA LYS A 10 -25.07 -15.87 -6.56
C LYS A 10 -24.73 -15.07 -7.83
N LYS A 11 -24.58 -13.75 -7.70
CA LYS A 11 -23.97 -12.92 -8.76
C LYS A 11 -22.56 -13.44 -8.97
N GLU A 12 -22.30 -14.02 -10.14
CA GLU A 12 -20.96 -14.42 -10.56
C GLU A 12 -20.10 -13.17 -10.74
N ASP A 13 -18.87 -13.21 -10.24
CA ASP A 13 -17.90 -12.15 -10.43
C ASP A 13 -17.63 -11.96 -11.93
N PRO A 14 -17.53 -10.71 -12.40
CA PRO A 14 -17.36 -10.44 -13.81
C PRO A 14 -16.04 -11.08 -14.33
N PRO A 15 -16.02 -11.62 -15.57
CA PRO A 15 -14.82 -12.25 -16.13
C PRO A 15 -13.63 -11.27 -16.16
N PRO A 16 -12.39 -11.73 -15.92
CA PRO A 16 -11.18 -10.87 -15.86
C PRO A 16 -11.06 -9.91 -17.06
N ASP A 17 -11.34 -10.40 -18.27
CA ASP A 17 -11.25 -9.64 -19.52
C ASP A 17 -12.26 -8.48 -19.63
N SER A 18 -13.36 -8.54 -18.89
CA SER A 18 -14.39 -7.49 -18.92
C SER A 18 -13.93 -6.23 -18.18
N VAL A 19 -13.06 -6.41 -17.19
CA VAL A 19 -12.47 -5.34 -16.38
C VAL A 19 -11.38 -4.62 -17.19
N GLU A 20 -10.49 -5.35 -17.86
CA GLU A 20 -9.46 -4.80 -18.75
C GLU A 20 -10.06 -3.96 -19.90
N LYS A 21 -11.10 -4.47 -20.56
CA LYS A 21 -11.82 -3.75 -21.63
C LYS A 21 -12.50 -2.47 -21.11
N GLY A 22 -12.95 -2.47 -19.85
CA GLY A 22 -13.53 -1.31 -19.18
C GLY A 22 -12.51 -0.21 -18.92
N TYR A 23 -11.31 -0.57 -18.46
CA TYR A 23 -10.20 0.36 -18.28
C TYR A 23 -9.70 0.94 -19.61
N ALA A 24 -9.57 0.11 -20.65
CA ALA A 24 -9.14 0.55 -21.98
C ALA A 24 -10.09 1.61 -22.58
N LYS A 25 -11.41 1.40 -22.50
CA LYS A 25 -12.42 2.37 -23.00
C LYS A 25 -12.44 3.68 -22.21
N LYS A 26 -12.23 3.63 -20.89
CA LYS A 26 -12.11 4.85 -20.06
C LYS A 26 -10.82 5.62 -20.37
N ALA A 27 -9.71 4.91 -20.58
CA ALA A 27 -8.42 5.53 -20.93
C ALA A 27 -8.48 6.24 -22.29
N GLU A 28 -9.16 5.66 -23.28
CA GLU A 28 -9.31 6.25 -24.61
C GLU A 28 -10.11 7.56 -24.58
N LYS A 29 -11.21 7.60 -23.81
CA LYS A 29 -12.03 8.81 -23.60
C LYS A 29 -11.32 9.90 -22.78
N ALA A 30 -10.32 9.54 -21.99
CA ALA A 30 -9.59 10.46 -21.11
C ALA A 30 -8.29 11.01 -21.73
N ARG A 31 -7.97 10.70 -22.99
CA ARG A 31 -6.77 11.19 -23.68
C ARG A 31 -6.82 12.72 -23.83
N GLY A 32 -6.24 13.40 -22.85
CA GLY A 32 -6.10 14.87 -22.81
C GLY A 32 -5.13 15.42 -23.85
N LYS A 33 -4.92 16.75 -23.81
CA LYS A 33 -4.01 17.54 -24.68
C LYS A 33 -2.68 16.81 -24.99
N LYS A 34 -2.08 17.00 -26.18
CA LYS A 34 -0.81 16.37 -26.64
C LYS A 34 0.27 16.23 -25.55
N LYS A 35 0.48 17.28 -24.75
CA LYS A 35 1.43 17.32 -23.61
C LYS A 35 1.13 16.29 -22.51
N MET A 36 -0.14 15.97 -22.25
CA MET A 36 -0.53 14.90 -21.32
C MET A 36 -0.21 13.51 -21.88
N SER A 37 -0.42 13.30 -23.18
CA SER A 37 -0.08 12.02 -23.83
C SER A 37 1.43 11.74 -23.77
N GLU A 38 2.27 12.76 -23.95
CA GLU A 38 3.73 12.65 -23.82
C GLU A 38 4.13 12.28 -22.39
N LYS A 39 3.55 12.94 -21.38
CA LYS A 39 3.80 12.61 -19.96
C LYS A 39 3.37 11.19 -19.61
N LEU A 40 2.18 10.76 -20.05
CA LEU A 40 1.68 9.40 -19.80
C LEU A 40 2.58 8.35 -20.44
N THR A 41 3.11 8.63 -21.63
CA THR A 41 4.06 7.73 -22.31
C THR A 41 5.37 7.62 -21.52
N ALA A 42 5.90 8.74 -21.03
CA ALA A 42 7.11 8.76 -20.21
C ALA A 42 6.92 8.01 -18.87
N VAL A 43 5.80 8.26 -18.18
CA VAL A 43 5.46 7.54 -16.93
C VAL A 43 5.30 6.05 -17.19
N GLY A 44 4.63 5.66 -18.28
CA GLY A 44 4.48 4.24 -18.65
C GLY A 44 5.82 3.56 -18.92
N ALA A 45 6.76 4.24 -19.57
CA ALA A 45 8.10 3.72 -19.81
C ALA A 45 8.90 3.52 -18.50
N ILE A 46 8.85 4.50 -17.59
CA ILE A 46 9.51 4.43 -16.28
C ILE A 46 8.88 3.33 -15.42
N ALA A 47 7.55 3.26 -15.38
CA ALA A 47 6.80 2.23 -14.68
C ALA A 47 7.18 0.82 -15.18
N GLY A 48 7.27 0.63 -16.49
CA GLY A 48 7.72 -0.64 -17.08
C GLY A 48 9.17 -1.00 -16.72
N ALA A 49 10.06 -0.01 -16.64
CA ALA A 49 11.44 -0.22 -16.21
C ALA A 49 11.51 -0.65 -14.73
N ILE A 50 10.73 0.00 -13.85
CA ILE A 50 10.63 -0.37 -12.43
C ILE A 50 10.09 -1.79 -12.28
N SER A 51 9.00 -2.15 -12.97
CA SER A 51 8.46 -3.51 -12.94
C SER A 51 9.48 -4.54 -13.40
N THR A 52 10.25 -4.24 -14.45
CA THR A 52 11.30 -5.12 -14.96
C THR A 52 12.41 -5.32 -13.92
N GLU A 53 12.79 -4.27 -13.19
CA GLU A 53 13.80 -4.37 -12.13
C GLU A 53 13.30 -5.22 -10.97
N VAL A 54 12.06 -4.99 -10.51
CA VAL A 54 11.45 -5.77 -9.42
C VAL A 54 11.32 -7.25 -9.77
N GLN A 55 10.99 -7.57 -11.03
CA GLN A 55 10.85 -8.95 -11.52
C GLN A 55 12.18 -9.73 -11.55
N LYS A 56 13.34 -9.07 -11.44
CA LYS A 56 14.63 -9.78 -11.29
C LYS A 56 14.77 -10.46 -9.94
N VAL A 57 14.12 -9.92 -8.91
CA VAL A 57 14.16 -10.43 -7.53
C VAL A 57 12.90 -11.22 -7.21
N ILE A 58 11.74 -10.69 -7.63
CA ILE A 58 10.44 -11.31 -7.39
C ILE A 58 10.07 -12.19 -8.57
N ILE A 59 10.18 -13.50 -8.37
CA ILE A 59 9.84 -14.49 -9.40
C ILE A 59 8.33 -14.78 -9.37
N GLY A 60 7.68 -14.61 -10.52
CA GLY A 60 6.23 -14.80 -10.66
C GLY A 60 5.42 -13.62 -10.11
N LYS A 61 4.11 -13.80 -9.93
CA LYS A 61 3.18 -12.79 -9.38
C LYS A 61 3.12 -11.46 -10.16
N ALA A 62 3.24 -11.46 -11.48
CA ALA A 62 3.18 -10.25 -12.33
C ALA A 62 1.98 -9.34 -12.01
N HIS A 63 0.78 -9.94 -11.87
CA HIS A 63 -0.43 -9.21 -11.48
C HIS A 63 -0.32 -8.49 -10.11
N VAL A 64 0.41 -9.06 -9.15
CA VAL A 64 0.63 -8.42 -7.83
C VAL A 64 1.59 -7.23 -7.97
N ILE A 65 2.65 -7.40 -8.76
CA ILE A 65 3.62 -6.33 -9.05
C ILE A 65 2.89 -5.16 -9.71
N ASP A 66 2.02 -5.43 -10.70
CA ASP A 66 1.22 -4.40 -11.37
C ASP A 66 0.28 -3.68 -10.38
N ASN A 67 -0.40 -4.41 -9.49
CA ASN A 67 -1.27 -3.80 -8.48
C ASN A 67 -0.51 -2.93 -7.48
N VAL A 68 0.67 -3.37 -7.04
CA VAL A 68 1.54 -2.57 -6.16
C VAL A 68 1.98 -1.30 -6.88
N LEU A 69 2.39 -1.40 -8.15
CA LEU A 69 2.81 -0.24 -8.93
C LEU A 69 1.66 0.75 -9.16
N VAL A 70 0.46 0.26 -9.48
CA VAL A 70 -0.75 1.09 -9.59
C VAL A 70 -1.05 1.77 -8.26
N ASN A 71 -0.90 1.06 -7.14
CA ASN A 71 -1.11 1.62 -5.81
C ASN A 71 -0.11 2.75 -5.50
N ILE A 72 1.17 2.54 -5.77
CA ILE A 72 2.23 3.56 -5.58
C ILE A 72 1.97 4.78 -6.46
N LEU A 73 1.67 4.60 -7.76
CA LEU A 73 1.39 5.70 -8.68
C LEU A 73 0.13 6.49 -8.34
N SER A 74 -0.82 5.87 -7.63
CA SER A 74 -2.04 6.52 -7.14
C SER A 74 -1.92 7.08 -5.74
N ASN A 75 -0.75 6.98 -5.09
CA ASN A 75 -0.53 7.35 -3.70
C ASN A 75 -1.54 6.65 -2.75
N GLY A 76 -1.82 5.38 -3.03
CA GLY A 76 -2.77 4.55 -2.29
C GLY A 76 -2.10 3.78 -1.15
N ASN A 77 -2.94 3.03 -0.44
CA ASN A 77 -2.51 2.02 0.54
C ASN A 77 -2.97 0.65 0.05
N LEU A 78 -2.19 -0.39 0.31
CA LEU A 78 -2.48 -1.76 -0.13
C LEU A 78 -2.50 -2.72 1.05
N LEU A 79 -3.56 -3.53 1.13
CA LEU A 79 -3.70 -4.60 2.10
C LEU A 79 -3.29 -5.94 1.47
N PHE A 80 -2.27 -6.59 2.04
CA PHE A 80 -1.85 -7.92 1.63
C PHE A 80 -2.52 -9.01 2.48
N GLU A 81 -3.60 -9.60 1.97
CA GLU A 81 -4.17 -10.83 2.52
C GLU A 81 -3.50 -12.04 1.84
N ASP A 82 -2.63 -12.73 2.58
CA ASP A 82 -1.83 -13.82 2.01
C ASP A 82 -1.22 -14.61 3.16
N TYR A 83 -0.91 -15.89 2.92
CA TYR A 83 -0.22 -16.74 3.89
C TYR A 83 1.18 -16.20 4.24
N PRO A 84 1.69 -16.49 5.46
CA PRO A 84 3.05 -16.13 5.85
C PRO A 84 4.09 -16.77 4.91
N GLY A 85 5.20 -16.07 4.68
CA GLY A 85 6.30 -16.56 3.82
C GLY A 85 6.14 -16.28 2.33
N LEU A 86 5.08 -15.59 1.90
CA LEU A 86 4.81 -15.28 0.48
C LEU A 86 5.53 -14.04 -0.07
N ALA A 87 6.73 -13.76 0.46
CA ALA A 87 7.64 -12.71 0.02
C ALA A 87 7.08 -11.27 0.08
N LYS A 88 6.10 -10.97 0.94
CA LYS A 88 5.55 -9.59 1.13
C LYS A 88 6.65 -8.59 1.50
N THR A 89 7.52 -8.97 2.43
CA THR A 89 8.65 -8.14 2.85
C THR A 89 9.64 -7.92 1.72
N LEU A 90 10.00 -8.98 0.99
CA LEU A 90 10.92 -8.88 -0.14
C LEU A 90 10.32 -8.02 -1.25
N MET A 91 9.02 -8.16 -1.54
CA MET A 91 8.29 -7.36 -2.52
C MET A 91 8.39 -5.87 -2.18
N THR A 92 7.96 -5.47 -0.98
CA THR A 92 7.95 -4.05 -0.58
C THR A 92 9.36 -3.47 -0.54
N ASN A 93 10.36 -4.22 -0.04
CA ASN A 93 11.75 -3.77 -0.01
C ASN A 93 12.32 -3.60 -1.43
N THR A 94 12.05 -4.54 -2.33
CA THR A 94 12.52 -4.46 -3.73
C THR A 94 11.92 -3.25 -4.45
N PHE A 95 10.64 -2.93 -4.20
CA PHE A 95 10.03 -1.71 -4.72
C PHE A 95 10.68 -0.45 -4.14
N ALA A 96 10.97 -0.43 -2.84
CA ALA A 96 11.66 0.70 -2.22
C ALA A 96 13.05 0.93 -2.83
N ASP A 97 13.83 -0.15 -3.00
CA ASP A 97 15.16 -0.10 -3.60
C ASP A 97 15.09 0.38 -5.06
N ALA A 98 14.16 -0.15 -5.86
CA ALA A 98 13.97 0.23 -7.26
C ALA A 98 13.50 1.69 -7.43
N LEU A 99 12.77 2.23 -6.46
CA LEU A 99 12.28 3.60 -6.45
C LEU A 99 13.22 4.60 -5.76
N GLY A 100 14.20 4.12 -5.00
CA GLY A 100 15.04 4.95 -4.14
C GLY A 100 14.28 5.59 -2.96
N CYS A 101 13.28 4.88 -2.43
CA CYS A 101 12.39 5.35 -1.37
C CYS A 101 12.86 4.89 0.01
N ASP A 102 12.62 5.71 1.04
CA ASP A 102 12.80 5.30 2.43
C ASP A 102 11.79 4.20 2.79
N PHE A 103 12.30 3.05 3.21
CA PHE A 103 11.52 1.90 3.65
C PHE A 103 11.63 1.69 5.15
N LYS A 104 10.49 1.46 5.80
CA LYS A 104 10.44 0.99 7.18
C LYS A 104 9.48 -0.17 7.32
N ARG A 105 9.73 -1.01 8.32
CA ARG A 105 8.91 -2.17 8.65
C ARG A 105 8.51 -2.12 10.11
N VAL A 106 7.24 -2.41 10.39
CA VAL A 106 6.68 -2.52 11.73
C VAL A 106 5.98 -3.86 11.85
N GLN A 107 6.32 -4.60 12.90
CA GLN A 107 5.61 -5.81 13.28
C GLN A 107 4.55 -5.43 14.31
N PHE A 108 3.29 -5.68 14.01
CA PHE A 108 2.21 -5.42 14.96
C PHE A 108 2.18 -6.55 16.01
N THR A 109 2.18 -6.14 17.28
CA THR A 109 2.13 -7.03 18.44
C THR A 109 1.06 -6.57 19.42
N PRO A 110 0.56 -7.44 20.32
CA PRO A 110 -0.46 -7.06 21.30
C PRO A 110 -0.05 -5.93 22.24
N ASP A 111 1.25 -5.74 22.46
CA ASP A 111 1.81 -4.73 23.37
C ASP A 111 2.16 -3.41 22.68
N LEU A 112 2.02 -3.33 21.35
CA LEU A 112 2.39 -2.15 20.58
C LEU A 112 1.47 -0.97 20.94
N LEU A 113 2.05 0.18 21.26
CA LEU A 113 1.34 1.41 21.58
C LEU A 113 1.17 2.29 20.33
N PRO A 114 0.15 3.17 20.28
CA PRO A 114 0.01 4.15 19.19
C PRO A 114 1.28 4.96 18.93
N ALA A 115 1.94 5.42 20.00
CA ALA A 115 3.16 6.22 19.93
C ALA A 115 4.36 5.46 19.32
N ASP A 116 4.36 4.12 19.35
CA ASP A 116 5.39 3.32 18.69
C ASP A 116 5.29 3.36 17.16
N ILE A 117 4.15 3.82 16.62
CA ILE A 117 3.90 4.01 15.18
C ILE A 117 4.04 5.49 14.81
N THR A 118 3.37 6.36 15.57
CA THR A 118 3.27 7.80 15.29
C THR A 118 4.44 8.62 15.83
N GLY A 119 5.23 8.07 16.74
CA GLY A 119 6.31 8.79 17.41
C GLY A 119 5.90 9.39 18.75
N THR A 120 6.86 10.01 19.44
CA THR A 120 6.65 10.56 20.79
C THR A 120 7.59 11.73 21.07
N ASN A 121 7.22 12.59 22.02
CA ASN A 121 8.06 13.67 22.51
C ASN A 121 8.92 13.17 23.68
N ILE A 122 10.24 13.18 23.51
CA ILE A 122 11.20 12.76 24.53
C ILE A 122 11.85 13.99 25.14
N TYR A 123 11.94 14.04 26.47
CA TYR A 123 12.65 15.09 27.18
C TYR A 123 14.18 14.93 27.03
N ASP A 124 14.84 15.92 26.44
CA ASP A 124 16.30 16.01 26.37
C ASP A 124 16.83 16.79 27.58
N ALA A 125 17.30 16.06 28.59
CA ALA A 125 17.82 16.64 29.82
C ALA A 125 19.05 17.56 29.61
N LYS A 126 19.80 17.41 28.51
CA LYS A 126 20.95 18.29 28.22
C LYS A 126 20.50 19.66 27.73
N LYS A 127 19.37 19.71 27.03
CA LYS A 127 18.82 20.94 26.45
C LYS A 127 17.68 21.53 27.27
N GLY A 128 17.10 20.76 28.18
CA GLY A 128 15.95 21.16 28.98
C GLY A 128 14.65 21.26 28.18
N GLU A 129 14.58 20.64 27.00
CA GLU A 129 13.45 20.75 26.06
C GLU A 129 12.88 19.38 25.68
N PHE A 130 11.61 19.34 25.28
CA PHE A 130 11.01 18.16 24.66
C PHE A 130 11.33 18.15 23.16
N THR A 131 11.91 17.05 22.67
CA THR A 131 12.21 16.84 21.25
C THR A 131 11.34 15.72 20.69
N PHE A 132 10.70 15.97 19.55
CA PHE A 132 9.93 14.94 18.85
C PHE A 132 10.85 13.87 18.26
N LYS A 133 10.51 12.61 18.51
CA LYS A 133 11.11 11.44 17.88
C LYS A 133 10.08 10.82 16.93
N PRO A 134 10.30 10.92 15.61
CA PRO A 134 9.37 10.38 14.63
C PRO A 134 9.31 8.86 14.73
N GLY A 135 8.10 8.32 14.69
CA GLY A 135 7.87 6.89 14.60
C GLY A 135 8.21 6.32 13.22
N PRO A 136 8.00 5.02 13.03
CA PRO A 136 8.23 4.35 11.76
C PRO A 136 7.30 4.79 10.63
N ILE A 137 6.16 5.44 10.91
CA ILE A 137 5.27 5.94 9.86
C ILE A 137 5.89 7.06 9.01
N PHE A 138 6.96 7.72 9.50
CA PHE A 138 7.72 8.72 8.76
C PHE A 138 8.71 8.04 7.80
N CYS A 139 8.22 7.56 6.66
CA CYS A 139 8.96 7.00 5.54
C CYS A 139 8.13 7.10 4.25
N ASN A 140 8.69 6.74 3.10
CA ASN A 140 7.95 6.69 1.84
C ASN A 140 7.12 5.40 1.71
N LEU A 141 7.68 4.26 2.17
CA LEU A 141 7.01 2.96 2.13
C LEU A 141 7.08 2.29 3.50
N LEU A 142 5.91 2.04 4.09
CA LEU A 142 5.77 1.35 5.37
C LEU A 142 5.17 -0.05 5.15
N LEU A 143 5.87 -1.09 5.60
CA LEU A 143 5.28 -2.42 5.74
C LEU A 143 4.81 -2.66 7.17
N SER A 144 3.49 -2.75 7.35
CA SER A 144 2.84 -3.09 8.61
C SER A 144 2.43 -4.57 8.62
N ASP A 145 3.26 -5.43 9.20
CA ASP A 145 2.99 -6.87 9.26
C ASP A 145 2.06 -7.21 10.43
N GLU A 146 1.13 -8.14 10.18
CA GLU A 146 0.19 -8.69 11.18
C GLU A 146 -0.64 -7.62 11.91
N ILE A 147 -1.16 -6.63 11.18
CA ILE A 147 -1.96 -5.53 11.72
C ILE A 147 -3.07 -5.97 12.69
N ASN A 148 -3.64 -7.15 12.42
CA ASN A 148 -4.67 -7.80 13.22
C ASN A 148 -4.22 -8.24 14.63
N ARG A 149 -2.92 -8.23 14.96
CA ARG A 149 -2.39 -8.58 16.29
C ARG A 149 -2.36 -7.41 17.26
N ALA A 150 -2.34 -6.17 16.78
CA ALA A 150 -2.28 -5.02 17.68
C ALA A 150 -3.66 -4.66 18.25
N PRO A 151 -3.71 -3.96 19.40
CA PRO A 151 -4.95 -3.45 19.96
C PRO A 151 -5.68 -2.49 18.98
N PRO A 152 -7.02 -2.37 19.06
CA PRO A 152 -7.79 -1.48 18.19
C PRO A 152 -7.31 -0.02 18.19
N LYS A 153 -6.84 0.49 19.35
CA LYS A 153 -6.30 1.85 19.46
C LYS A 153 -5.03 2.06 18.63
N THR A 154 -4.17 1.05 18.57
CA THR A 154 -2.91 1.09 17.82
C THR A 154 -3.16 0.96 16.32
N GLN A 155 -4.11 0.11 15.93
CA GLN A 155 -4.57 0.04 14.54
C GLN A 155 -5.19 1.36 14.09
N ALA A 156 -6.05 1.97 14.92
CA ALA A 156 -6.67 3.26 14.62
C ALA A 156 -5.65 4.37 14.39
N ALA A 157 -4.57 4.43 15.19
CA ALA A 157 -3.51 5.41 15.00
C ALA A 157 -2.82 5.32 13.64
N LEU A 158 -2.56 4.10 13.14
CA LEU A 158 -2.05 3.90 11.78
C LEU A 158 -3.09 4.32 10.71
N LEU A 159 -4.35 3.94 10.89
CA LEU A 159 -5.41 4.23 9.91
C LEU A 159 -5.74 5.73 9.82
N GLU A 160 -5.76 6.43 10.95
CA GLU A 160 -5.83 7.90 11.00
C GLU A 160 -4.63 8.51 10.27
N ALA A 161 -3.44 7.97 10.54
CA ALA A 161 -2.20 8.10 9.77
C ALA A 161 -2.43 8.21 8.25
N MET A 162 -3.01 7.13 7.74
CA MET A 162 -3.22 6.87 6.32
C MET A 162 -4.30 7.77 5.72
N GLN A 163 -5.33 8.11 6.51
CA GLN A 163 -6.47 8.89 6.04
C GLN A 163 -6.17 10.40 6.00
N GLU A 164 -5.52 10.91 7.03
CA GLU A 164 -5.28 12.35 7.19
C GLU A 164 -3.95 12.79 6.55
N LEU A 165 -3.07 11.83 6.21
CA LEU A 165 -1.72 12.08 5.69
C LEU A 165 -0.86 12.98 6.60
N GLN A 166 -1.21 13.04 7.89
CA GLN A 166 -0.52 13.81 8.92
C GLN A 166 -0.68 13.10 10.26
N VAL A 167 0.27 13.32 11.17
CA VAL A 167 0.27 12.72 12.50
C VAL A 167 0.14 13.82 13.56
N THR A 168 -0.72 13.61 14.54
CA THR A 168 -0.84 14.46 15.75
C THR A 168 -0.37 13.67 16.96
N VAL A 169 0.46 14.29 17.82
CA VAL A 169 1.16 13.64 18.94
C VAL A 169 1.11 14.49 20.19
#